data_AF-A0A2R7JSW0-F1
#
_entry.id   AF-A0A2R7JSW0-F1
#
_cell.length_a   1.000
_cell.length_b   1.000
_cell.length_c   1.000
_cell.angle_alpha   90.00
_cell.angle_beta   90.00
_cell.angle_gamma   90.00
#
_symmetry.space_group_name_H-M   'P 1'
#
loop_
_entity.id
_entity.type
_entity.pdbx_description
1 polymer ?
#
loop_
_entity_poly.entity_id
_entity_poly.type
_entity_poly.pdbx_seq_one_letter_code
_entity_poly.pdbx_strand_id
1 'polypeptide(L)'
;MPHEAWHVVQQAEGRVSPTIELGGTAINDDTGLEREADRMGEASAAYGRSLGTAGPRAVAPVAGPAAVPASGVVQGVFSIKGGALKGTYATKSGRATKALILDTDNAIGDDLAQGWKGTVADWADKAAAPFEFTDTSDYFDFLLEQFGRVASDGKTRPNFSSIAYKLAKIAYGVQTGVDQSGLSPSDDNLAMPHRFPYASIELSVGLYISGAEDNVALERWTGRLYKATEERRDITLPQITDSDERAYYQKQIAAQLDELRAAVVQLETAKAKGEALTLKTPVVQRMLKAANNMHGNIPDFGPHSDINVPVSNRLHVHVLRPDDWDSDDDDLEAPPTPGSYYALQMSPHRVPKGLAYDSGGDFLVGTDGRKIDPDWIQDDDDVIDQHHVGKTNIDASYLEDF
;
A
#
# COMPACT_ATOMS: atom_id res chain seq x y z
N MET A 1 19.08 -8.80 -13.77
CA MET A 1 20.51 -8.98 -14.07
C MET A 1 21.15 -7.71 -14.63
N PRO A 2 20.57 -6.96 -15.60
CA PRO A 2 21.15 -5.68 -16.05
C PRO A 2 21.26 -4.61 -14.95
N HIS A 3 20.26 -4.53 -14.07
CA HIS A 3 20.25 -3.69 -12.85
C HIS A 3 21.50 -3.91 -11.98
N GLU A 4 21.70 -5.14 -11.54
CA GLU A 4 22.84 -5.55 -10.71
C GLU A 4 24.20 -5.32 -11.39
N ALA A 5 24.25 -5.42 -12.72
CA ALA A 5 25.47 -5.14 -13.47
C ALA A 5 25.81 -3.64 -13.47
N TRP A 6 24.80 -2.76 -13.42
CA TRP A 6 25.02 -1.32 -13.31
C TRP A 6 25.56 -0.92 -11.93
N HIS A 7 25.15 -1.61 -10.87
CA HIS A 7 25.76 -1.40 -9.54
C HIS A 7 27.26 -1.67 -9.55
N VAL A 8 27.75 -2.65 -10.31
CA VAL A 8 29.19 -2.90 -10.46
C VAL A 8 29.89 -1.74 -11.18
N VAL A 9 29.25 -1.11 -12.16
CA VAL A 9 29.77 0.08 -12.85
C VAL A 9 29.85 1.26 -11.89
N GLN A 10 28.79 1.51 -11.10
CA GLN A 10 28.77 2.58 -10.10
C GLN A 10 29.88 2.42 -9.05
N GLN A 11 30.14 1.18 -8.62
CA GLN A 11 31.25 0.85 -7.71
C GLN A 11 32.61 1.12 -8.36
N ALA A 12 32.80 0.73 -9.63
CA ALA A 12 34.04 0.96 -10.35
C ALA A 12 34.33 2.45 -10.61
N GLU A 13 33.29 3.29 -10.71
CA GLU A 13 33.39 4.74 -10.85
C GLU A 13 33.63 5.46 -9.52
N GLY A 14 33.67 4.74 -8.39
CA GLY A 14 33.93 5.31 -7.07
C GLY A 14 32.82 6.22 -6.53
N ARG A 15 31.62 6.17 -7.14
CA ARG A 15 30.45 6.96 -6.71
C ARG A 15 29.70 6.33 -5.53
N VAL A 16 29.95 5.05 -5.27
CA VAL A 16 29.30 4.28 -4.20
C VAL A 16 30.11 4.43 -2.91
N SER A 17 29.61 5.25 -1.99
CA SER A 17 30.14 5.38 -0.62
C SER A 17 29.20 4.73 0.38
N PRO A 18 29.67 4.00 1.40
CA PRO A 18 28.79 3.46 2.44
C PRO A 18 27.96 4.57 3.10
N THR A 19 26.65 4.41 3.16
CA THR A 19 25.74 5.33 3.85
C THR A 19 25.14 4.69 5.10
N ILE A 20 25.06 3.36 5.12
CA ILE A 20 24.59 2.58 6.26
C ILE A 20 25.47 1.33 6.46
N GLU A 21 25.55 0.83 7.69
CA GLU A 21 26.21 -0.44 8.01
C GLU A 21 25.19 -1.37 8.67
N LEU A 22 24.97 -2.54 8.07
CA LEU A 22 23.97 -3.51 8.54
C LEU A 22 24.62 -4.89 8.68
N GLY A 23 24.58 -5.47 9.88
CA GLY A 23 25.14 -6.79 10.13
C GLY A 23 26.64 -6.93 9.80
N GLY A 24 27.41 -5.84 9.92
CA GLY A 24 28.83 -5.78 9.55
C GLY A 24 29.11 -5.65 8.05
N THR A 25 28.08 -5.39 7.24
CA THR A 25 28.20 -5.11 5.80
C THR A 25 27.90 -3.65 5.53
N ALA A 26 28.81 -2.96 4.84
CA ALA A 26 28.63 -1.60 4.37
C ALA A 26 27.68 -1.57 3.15
N ILE A 27 26.61 -0.79 3.23
CA ILE A 27 25.59 -0.65 2.17
C ILE A 27 25.49 0.84 1.79
N ASN A 28 25.22 1.11 0.52
CA ASN A 28 24.82 2.43 0.03
C ASN A 28 23.32 2.39 -0.28
N ASP A 29 22.55 3.32 0.29
CA ASP A 29 21.09 3.44 0.15
C ASP A 29 20.66 4.68 -0.67
N ASP A 30 21.57 5.20 -1.51
CA ASP A 30 21.32 6.38 -2.32
C ASP A 30 20.26 6.10 -3.41
N THR A 31 19.06 6.64 -3.19
CA THR A 31 17.93 6.51 -4.12
C THR A 31 18.20 7.03 -5.53
N GLY A 32 19.16 7.95 -5.71
CA GLY A 32 19.59 8.45 -7.01
C GLY A 32 20.40 7.41 -7.79
N LEU A 33 21.27 6.66 -7.12
CA LEU A 33 22.05 5.59 -7.73
C LEU A 33 21.17 4.39 -8.11
N GLU A 34 20.16 4.06 -7.31
CA GLU A 34 19.19 3.01 -7.63
C GLU A 34 18.37 3.35 -8.89
N ARG A 35 17.83 4.57 -8.99
CA ARG A 35 17.09 5.02 -10.18
C ARG A 35 17.95 5.05 -11.44
N GLU A 36 19.24 5.30 -11.29
CA GLU A 36 20.19 5.23 -12.39
C GLU A 36 20.41 3.78 -12.84
N ALA A 37 20.55 2.84 -11.89
CA ALA A 37 20.66 1.41 -12.16
C ALA A 37 19.41 0.85 -12.86
N ASP A 38 18.21 1.27 -12.46
CA ASP A 38 16.96 0.93 -13.13
C ASP A 38 16.99 1.39 -14.61
N ARG A 39 17.27 2.68 -14.84
CA ARG A 39 17.27 3.29 -16.18
C ARG A 39 18.29 2.64 -17.11
N MET A 40 19.49 2.38 -16.60
CA MET A 40 20.57 1.78 -17.39
C MET A 40 20.34 0.29 -17.60
N GLY A 41 19.73 -0.40 -16.63
CA GLY A 41 19.27 -1.77 -16.77
C GLY A 41 18.24 -1.92 -17.90
N GLU A 42 17.27 -1.00 -17.98
CA GLU A 42 16.28 -0.96 -19.05
C GLU A 42 16.91 -0.66 -20.42
N ALA A 43 17.82 0.31 -20.47
CA ALA A 43 18.54 0.66 -21.70
C ALA A 43 19.38 -0.52 -22.23
N SER A 44 20.10 -1.25 -21.36
CA SER A 44 20.86 -2.44 -21.74
C SER A 44 19.96 -3.59 -22.20
N ALA A 45 18.77 -3.77 -21.61
CA ALA A 45 17.79 -4.77 -22.05
C ALA A 45 17.20 -4.45 -23.45
N ALA A 46 17.12 -3.16 -23.81
CA ALA A 46 16.73 -2.73 -25.16
C ALA A 46 17.81 -3.05 -26.21
N TYR A 47 19.10 -2.83 -25.90
CA TYR A 47 20.20 -3.15 -26.81
C TYR A 47 20.40 -4.65 -27.05
N GLY A 48 20.18 -5.49 -26.03
CA GLY A 48 20.29 -6.96 -26.16
C GLY A 48 19.28 -7.59 -27.13
N ARG A 49 18.16 -6.91 -27.41
CA ARG A 49 17.14 -7.37 -28.38
C ARG A 49 17.51 -7.09 -29.84
N SER A 50 18.49 -6.23 -30.11
CA SER A 50 18.89 -5.84 -31.46
C SER A 50 19.93 -6.75 -32.12
N LEU A 51 20.60 -7.65 -31.38
CA LEU A 51 21.76 -8.41 -31.87
C LEU A 51 21.50 -9.93 -32.01
N GLY A 52 20.24 -10.37 -31.96
CA GLY A 52 19.85 -11.80 -31.98
C GLY A 52 19.74 -12.48 -33.35
N THR A 53 20.23 -11.90 -34.44
CA THR A 53 20.18 -12.52 -35.79
C THR A 53 21.57 -12.87 -36.32
N ALA A 54 22.20 -13.90 -35.75
CA ALA A 54 23.24 -14.68 -36.41
C ALA A 54 23.41 -16.03 -35.68
N GLY A 55 22.86 -17.12 -36.25
CA GLY A 55 23.09 -18.48 -35.77
C GLY A 55 24.51 -18.97 -36.08
N PRO A 56 24.96 -20.06 -35.43
CA PRO A 56 25.23 -21.26 -36.24
C PRO A 56 24.94 -22.61 -35.57
N ARG A 57 24.37 -23.49 -36.41
CA ARG A 57 24.62 -24.93 -36.67
C ARG A 57 24.77 -25.95 -35.53
N ALA A 58 23.92 -26.97 -35.68
CA ALA A 58 23.94 -28.27 -35.02
C ALA A 58 25.15 -29.16 -35.38
N VAL A 59 25.61 -29.92 -34.39
CA VAL A 59 26.32 -31.20 -34.53
C VAL A 59 26.02 -32.07 -33.31
N ALA A 60 25.75 -33.35 -33.55
CA ALA A 60 25.65 -34.45 -32.58
C ALA A 60 26.22 -35.71 -33.26
N PRO A 61 26.44 -36.85 -32.58
CA PRO A 61 26.80 -37.12 -31.17
C PRO A 61 28.01 -38.09 -31.04
N VAL A 62 28.50 -38.37 -29.83
CA VAL A 62 29.25 -39.62 -29.53
C VAL A 62 28.96 -40.08 -28.09
N ALA A 63 28.85 -41.39 -27.88
CA ALA A 63 28.39 -42.03 -26.65
C ALA A 63 29.48 -42.79 -25.86
N GLY A 64 29.33 -42.81 -24.52
CA GLY A 64 29.77 -43.86 -23.57
C GLY A 64 30.93 -43.49 -22.61
N PRO A 65 31.07 -44.10 -21.39
CA PRO A 65 30.19 -45.03 -20.67
C PRO A 65 29.81 -44.61 -19.20
N ALA A 66 28.92 -45.40 -18.57
CA ALA A 66 28.39 -45.33 -17.19
C ALA A 66 29.47 -45.52 -16.09
N ALA A 67 29.32 -45.30 -14.77
CA ALA A 67 28.20 -45.18 -13.82
C ALA A 67 28.74 -44.57 -12.49
N VAL A 68 27.89 -44.15 -11.54
CA VAL A 68 27.82 -44.53 -10.09
C VAL A 68 26.60 -43.78 -9.47
N PRO A 69 25.75 -44.43 -8.65
CA PRO A 69 24.61 -43.77 -8.01
C PRO A 69 25.07 -42.98 -6.77
N ALA A 70 24.98 -41.65 -6.83
CA ALA A 70 25.11 -40.82 -5.64
C ALA A 70 23.71 -40.56 -5.07
N SER A 71 23.51 -41.11 -3.87
CA SER A 71 22.54 -40.72 -2.84
C SER A 71 21.75 -39.45 -3.13
N GLY A 72 20.41 -39.58 -3.09
CA GLY A 72 19.44 -38.52 -3.37
C GLY A 72 19.83 -37.17 -2.78
N VAL A 73 19.92 -36.19 -3.67
CA VAL A 73 19.97 -34.77 -3.33
C VAL A 73 18.66 -34.46 -2.61
N VAL A 74 18.71 -34.24 -1.30
CA VAL A 74 17.62 -33.57 -0.61
C VAL A 74 17.63 -32.14 -1.09
N GLN A 75 16.80 -31.87 -2.09
CA GLN A 75 16.57 -30.55 -2.63
C GLN A 75 15.95 -29.71 -1.50
N GLY A 76 16.65 -28.67 -1.06
CA GLY A 76 16.15 -27.75 -0.04
C GLY A 76 14.87 -27.11 -0.56
N VAL A 77 13.73 -27.51 -0.01
CA VAL A 77 12.42 -26.98 -0.36
C VAL A 77 12.03 -26.00 0.73
N PHE A 78 12.01 -24.71 0.39
CA PHE A 78 11.26 -23.73 1.16
C PHE A 78 9.77 -23.96 0.88
N SER A 79 8.94 -24.00 1.92
CA SER A 79 7.51 -24.26 1.81
C SER A 79 6.68 -23.39 2.75
N ILE A 80 5.54 -22.96 2.24
CA ILE A 80 4.49 -22.29 2.99
C ILE A 80 3.28 -23.22 2.94
N LYS A 81 2.83 -23.74 4.10
CA LYS A 81 1.86 -24.83 4.15
C LYS A 81 0.41 -24.37 3.98
N GLY A 82 0.12 -23.11 4.29
CA GLY A 82 -1.23 -22.51 4.27
C GLY A 82 -1.27 -21.05 3.81
N GLY A 83 -2.48 -20.53 3.59
CA GLY A 83 -2.70 -19.14 3.17
C GLY A 83 -2.49 -18.89 1.68
N ALA A 84 -2.53 -17.61 1.30
CA ALA A 84 -2.49 -17.14 -0.09
C ALA A 84 -1.19 -17.50 -0.84
N LEU A 85 -0.06 -17.56 -0.13
CA LEU A 85 1.25 -17.91 -0.67
C LEU A 85 1.60 -19.38 -0.47
N LYS A 86 0.62 -20.25 -0.25
CA LYS A 86 0.85 -21.69 -0.09
C LYS A 86 1.60 -22.25 -1.29
N GLY A 87 2.74 -22.91 -1.04
CA GLY A 87 3.56 -23.46 -2.11
C GLY A 87 4.86 -24.08 -1.65
N THR A 88 5.55 -24.68 -2.62
CA THR A 88 6.88 -25.27 -2.51
C THR A 88 7.78 -24.57 -3.52
N TYR A 89 8.91 -24.05 -3.06
CA TYR A 89 9.82 -23.23 -3.85
C TYR A 89 11.22 -23.81 -3.73
N ALA A 90 11.71 -24.31 -4.86
CA ALA A 90 12.87 -25.21 -4.92
C ALA A 90 13.94 -24.78 -5.93
N THR A 91 13.79 -23.59 -6.51
CA THR A 91 14.77 -22.99 -7.42
C THR A 91 14.83 -21.48 -7.24
N LYS A 92 16.02 -20.90 -7.05
CA LYS A 92 16.22 -19.45 -6.85
C LYS A 92 15.61 -18.59 -7.96
N SER A 93 15.81 -19.02 -9.21
CA SER A 93 15.31 -18.30 -10.40
C SER A 93 14.00 -18.87 -10.96
N GLY A 94 13.36 -19.80 -10.24
CA GLY A 94 12.13 -20.45 -10.66
C GLY A 94 10.95 -19.49 -10.80
N ARG A 95 10.01 -19.83 -11.68
CA ARG A 95 8.77 -19.04 -11.85
C ARG A 95 7.99 -18.90 -10.54
N ALA A 96 7.88 -19.97 -9.77
CA ALA A 96 7.19 -19.97 -8.48
C ALA A 96 7.88 -19.03 -7.47
N THR A 97 9.21 -19.09 -7.36
CA THR A 97 9.98 -18.24 -6.44
C THR A 97 9.91 -16.76 -6.82
N LYS A 98 9.96 -16.46 -8.13
CA LYS A 98 9.76 -15.09 -8.62
C LYS A 98 8.36 -14.56 -8.32
N ALA A 99 7.33 -15.41 -8.48
CA ALA A 99 5.96 -15.05 -8.13
C ALA A 99 5.82 -14.83 -6.62
N LEU A 100 6.38 -15.71 -5.78
CA LEU A 100 6.42 -15.54 -4.33
C LEU A 100 7.07 -14.21 -3.94
N ILE A 101 8.25 -13.91 -4.47
CA ILE A 101 8.95 -12.65 -4.17
C ILE A 101 8.10 -11.47 -4.60
N LEU A 102 7.51 -11.52 -5.80
CA LEU A 102 6.63 -10.44 -6.27
C LEU A 102 5.40 -10.27 -5.37
N ASP A 103 4.71 -11.37 -5.02
CA ASP A 103 3.53 -11.31 -4.16
C ASP A 103 3.89 -10.93 -2.71
N THR A 104 5.09 -11.29 -2.23
CA THR A 104 5.64 -10.83 -0.93
C THR A 104 5.97 -9.34 -0.98
N ASP A 105 6.58 -8.87 -2.07
CA ASP A 105 6.94 -7.47 -2.26
C ASP A 105 5.68 -6.61 -2.29
N ASN A 106 4.66 -7.09 -3.01
CA ASN A 106 3.34 -6.49 -3.02
C ASN A 106 2.70 -6.45 -1.62
N ALA A 107 2.81 -7.53 -0.84
CA ALA A 107 2.16 -7.59 0.46
C ALA A 107 2.87 -6.74 1.54
N ILE A 108 4.19 -6.91 1.69
CA ILE A 108 4.97 -6.36 2.80
C ILE A 108 6.31 -5.73 2.39
N GLY A 109 6.66 -5.69 1.10
CA GLY A 109 7.98 -5.28 0.62
C GLY A 109 8.41 -3.86 1.04
N ASP A 110 7.44 -2.94 1.16
CA ASP A 110 7.69 -1.56 1.62
C ASP A 110 8.16 -1.49 3.08
N ASP A 111 7.83 -2.50 3.90
CA ASP A 111 8.25 -2.60 5.30
C ASP A 111 9.59 -3.32 5.44
N LEU A 112 10.13 -3.90 4.38
CA LEU A 112 11.35 -4.70 4.43
C LEU A 112 12.55 -3.88 3.97
N ALA A 113 13.62 -3.91 4.75
CA ALA A 113 14.93 -3.37 4.41
C ALA A 113 15.48 -4.07 3.17
N GLN A 114 16.41 -3.40 2.47
CA GLN A 114 17.01 -3.95 1.27
C GLN A 114 17.65 -5.33 1.53
N GLY A 115 17.73 -6.17 0.48
CA GLY A 115 18.36 -7.50 0.54
C GLY A 115 17.41 -8.66 0.90
N TRP A 116 16.18 -8.39 1.37
CA TRP A 116 15.20 -9.44 1.69
C TRP A 116 14.86 -10.31 0.47
N LYS A 117 14.70 -9.71 -0.73
CA LYS A 117 14.39 -10.41 -1.99
C LYS A 117 15.44 -11.44 -2.34
N GLY A 118 16.72 -11.05 -2.23
CA GLY A 118 17.86 -11.93 -2.48
C GLY A 118 17.90 -13.09 -1.49
N THR A 119 17.56 -12.83 -0.23
CA THR A 119 17.52 -13.84 0.83
C THR A 119 16.41 -14.87 0.60
N VAL A 120 15.18 -14.44 0.29
CA VAL A 120 14.07 -15.35 -0.06
C VAL A 120 14.41 -16.19 -1.29
N ALA A 121 15.02 -15.57 -2.31
CA ALA A 121 15.45 -16.29 -3.51
C ALA A 121 16.51 -17.35 -3.17
N ASP A 122 17.43 -17.04 -2.27
CA ASP A 122 18.47 -17.95 -1.81
C ASP A 122 17.92 -19.14 -1.00
N TRP A 123 16.84 -18.95 -0.23
CA TRP A 123 16.18 -20.05 0.49
C TRP A 123 15.65 -21.12 -0.44
N ALA A 124 15.17 -20.74 -1.63
CA ALA A 124 14.67 -21.68 -2.61
C ALA A 124 15.78 -22.58 -3.24
N ASP A 125 17.07 -22.25 -3.04
CA ASP A 125 18.23 -23.01 -3.55
C ASP A 125 19.11 -23.61 -2.44
N LYS A 126 18.81 -23.38 -1.16
CA LYS A 126 19.68 -23.74 -0.02
C LYS A 126 19.03 -24.72 0.96
N ALA A 127 19.86 -25.39 1.74
CA ALA A 127 19.48 -26.32 2.82
C ALA A 127 19.65 -25.74 4.26
N ALA A 128 19.86 -24.42 4.41
CA ALA A 128 19.76 -23.70 5.70
C ALA A 128 18.50 -22.80 5.87
N ALA A 129 17.84 -22.97 7.02
CA ALA A 129 16.51 -22.58 7.51
C ALA A 129 16.11 -21.09 7.45
N PRO A 130 14.80 -20.73 7.67
CA PRO A 130 13.64 -21.62 7.89
C PRO A 130 12.96 -22.06 6.59
N PHE A 131 12.63 -23.34 6.52
CA PHE A 131 12.11 -24.00 5.31
C PHE A 131 10.63 -24.31 5.32
N GLU A 132 9.98 -24.15 6.47
CA GLU A 132 8.58 -24.52 6.61
C GLU A 132 7.88 -23.45 7.42
N PHE A 133 7.00 -22.72 6.77
CA PHE A 133 6.08 -21.79 7.40
C PHE A 133 4.70 -22.44 7.50
N THR A 134 4.04 -22.28 8.63
CA THR A 134 2.70 -22.87 8.84
C THR A 134 1.69 -22.29 7.85
N ASP A 135 1.81 -21.00 7.57
CA ASP A 135 1.01 -20.28 6.60
C ASP A 135 1.70 -18.99 6.13
N THR A 136 1.00 -18.23 5.29
CA THR A 136 1.47 -16.96 4.75
C THR A 136 1.75 -15.90 5.84
N SER A 137 1.01 -15.92 6.96
CA SER A 137 1.24 -15.00 8.06
C SER A 137 2.57 -15.28 8.73
N ASP A 138 2.81 -16.54 9.10
CA ASP A 138 4.04 -16.98 9.75
C ASP A 138 5.28 -16.62 8.89
N TYR A 139 5.16 -16.75 7.57
CA TYR A 139 6.17 -16.29 6.62
C TYR A 139 6.39 -14.76 6.64
N PHE A 140 5.32 -13.97 6.65
CA PHE A 140 5.43 -12.51 6.72
C PHE A 140 5.98 -12.02 8.06
N ASP A 141 5.52 -12.60 9.17
CA ASP A 141 5.98 -12.28 10.52
C ASP A 141 7.49 -12.53 10.65
N PHE A 142 7.98 -13.65 10.12
CA PHE A 142 9.41 -13.95 10.06
C PHE A 142 10.19 -12.91 9.23
N LEU A 143 9.70 -12.55 8.05
CA LEU A 143 10.38 -11.54 7.22
C LEU A 143 10.44 -10.17 7.90
N LEU A 144 9.36 -9.76 8.55
CA LEU A 144 9.31 -8.49 9.29
C LEU A 144 10.23 -8.52 10.52
N GLU A 145 10.38 -9.64 11.19
CA GLU A 145 11.35 -9.79 12.29
C GLU A 145 12.80 -9.65 11.80
N GLN A 146 13.12 -10.28 10.65
CA GLN A 146 14.50 -10.31 10.14
C GLN A 146 14.89 -9.05 9.35
N PHE A 147 13.95 -8.47 8.63
CA PHE A 147 14.20 -7.39 7.67
C PHE A 147 13.31 -6.17 7.89
N GLY A 148 12.50 -6.09 8.95
CA GLY A 148 11.63 -4.94 9.19
C GLY A 148 12.40 -3.61 9.25
N ARG A 149 11.97 -2.63 8.46
CA ARG A 149 12.43 -1.25 8.55
C ARG A 149 11.93 -0.66 9.87
N VAL A 150 12.85 -0.14 10.66
CA VAL A 150 12.52 0.57 11.90
C VAL A 150 12.68 2.07 11.65
N ALA A 151 11.62 2.85 11.90
CA ALA A 151 11.70 4.31 11.85
C ALA A 151 12.69 4.84 12.89
N SER A 152 13.37 5.94 12.57
CA SER A 152 14.43 6.53 13.40
C SER A 152 13.96 7.00 14.79
N ASP A 153 12.66 7.25 14.97
CA ASP A 153 12.05 7.66 16.25
C ASP A 153 11.36 6.50 17.01
N GLY A 154 11.46 5.27 16.49
CA GLY A 154 10.80 4.09 17.05
C GLY A 154 9.27 4.14 17.01
N LYS A 155 8.68 5.04 16.20
CA LYS A 155 7.25 5.09 15.86
C LYS A 155 7.07 4.67 14.40
N THR A 156 6.34 3.60 14.16
CA THR A 156 5.92 3.22 12.81
C THR A 156 4.59 3.87 12.50
N ARG A 157 4.63 5.10 11.95
CA ARG A 157 3.56 5.52 11.04
C ARG A 157 3.89 4.88 9.69
N PRO A 158 3.11 3.91 9.20
CA PRO A 158 3.37 3.35 7.89
C PRO A 158 3.17 4.45 6.84
N ASN A 159 4.17 4.65 5.98
CA ASN A 159 3.94 5.34 4.72
C ASN A 159 2.92 4.53 3.91
N PHE A 160 2.23 5.19 2.99
CA PHE A 160 1.42 4.48 2.03
C PHE A 160 2.26 3.51 1.24
N SER A 161 1.69 2.33 0.98
CA SER A 161 2.39 1.34 0.16
C SER A 161 2.55 1.85 -1.27
N SER A 162 3.57 1.35 -1.96
CA SER A 162 3.77 1.57 -3.39
C SER A 162 2.53 1.14 -4.21
N ILE A 163 1.82 0.10 -3.76
CA ILE A 163 0.53 -0.31 -4.31
C ILE A 163 -0.54 0.76 -4.13
N ALA A 164 -0.66 1.33 -2.93
CA ALA A 164 -1.65 2.39 -2.68
C ALA A 164 -1.42 3.58 -3.62
N TYR A 165 -0.15 4.01 -3.80
CA TYR A 165 0.21 5.03 -4.79
C TYR A 165 -0.20 4.64 -6.21
N LYS A 166 0.06 3.40 -6.62
CA LYS A 166 -0.29 2.95 -7.97
C LYS A 166 -1.80 2.87 -8.18
N LEU A 167 -2.56 2.41 -7.19
CA LEU A 167 -4.02 2.38 -7.24
C LEU A 167 -4.60 3.81 -7.32
N ALA A 168 -4.08 4.74 -6.52
CA ALA A 168 -4.50 6.14 -6.57
C ALA A 168 -4.18 6.80 -7.92
N LYS A 169 -3.03 6.49 -8.54
CA LYS A 169 -2.71 6.97 -9.90
C LYS A 169 -3.71 6.45 -10.93
N ILE A 170 -4.10 5.18 -10.85
CA ILE A 170 -5.12 4.60 -11.75
C ILE A 170 -6.46 5.31 -11.56
N ALA A 171 -6.93 5.45 -10.32
CA ALA A 171 -8.19 6.12 -10.02
C ALA A 171 -8.18 7.60 -10.44
N TYR A 172 -7.09 8.31 -10.19
CA TYR A 172 -6.90 9.70 -10.60
C TYR A 172 -6.82 9.85 -12.12
N GLY A 173 -6.22 8.87 -12.82
CA GLY A 173 -6.21 8.84 -14.28
C GLY A 173 -7.59 8.62 -14.88
N VAL A 174 -8.40 7.76 -14.25
CA VAL A 174 -9.82 7.60 -14.61
C VAL A 174 -10.59 8.90 -14.43
N GLN A 175 -10.39 9.60 -13.30
CA GLN A 175 -11.06 10.88 -13.03
C GLN A 175 -10.69 12.00 -14.01
N THR A 176 -9.40 12.09 -14.34
CA THR A 176 -8.86 13.18 -15.18
C THR A 176 -8.91 12.85 -16.67
N GLY A 177 -9.12 11.59 -17.04
CA GLY A 177 -9.00 11.10 -18.41
C GLY A 177 -7.57 11.10 -18.95
N VAL A 178 -6.56 11.25 -18.08
CA VAL A 178 -5.13 11.35 -18.43
C VAL A 178 -4.36 10.22 -17.76
N ASP A 179 -3.38 9.62 -18.44
CA ASP A 179 -2.48 8.64 -17.82
C ASP A 179 -1.60 9.31 -16.75
N GLN A 180 -1.71 8.82 -15.51
CA GLN A 180 -0.99 9.33 -14.33
C GLN A 180 0.15 8.39 -13.89
N SER A 181 0.51 7.38 -14.69
CA SER A 181 1.57 6.42 -14.35
C SER A 181 2.90 7.11 -14.00
N GLY A 182 3.25 8.15 -14.75
CA GLY A 182 4.43 9.00 -14.56
C GLY A 182 4.31 10.09 -13.49
N LEU A 183 3.14 10.26 -12.84
CA LEU A 183 2.91 11.30 -11.85
C LEU A 183 3.88 11.18 -10.66
N SER A 184 4.45 12.30 -10.25
CA SER A 184 5.29 12.42 -9.07
C SER A 184 4.60 13.33 -8.05
N PRO A 185 3.91 12.77 -7.03
CA PRO A 185 3.08 13.59 -6.14
C PRO A 185 3.86 14.70 -5.43
N SER A 186 5.14 14.49 -5.12
CA SER A 186 5.97 15.52 -4.51
C SER A 186 6.25 16.71 -5.42
N ASP A 187 6.40 16.46 -6.73
CA ASP A 187 6.77 17.50 -7.69
C ASP A 187 5.58 18.43 -7.97
N ASP A 188 4.37 17.90 -7.81
CA ASP A 188 3.10 18.60 -8.08
C ASP A 188 2.38 19.08 -6.80
N ASN A 189 3.03 19.02 -5.62
CA ASN A 189 2.41 19.33 -4.33
C ASN A 189 1.10 18.55 -4.11
N LEU A 190 1.09 17.27 -4.45
CA LEU A 190 -0.05 16.36 -4.28
C LEU A 190 0.19 15.34 -3.17
N ALA A 191 -0.88 14.96 -2.49
CA ALA A 191 -0.90 13.86 -1.54
C ALA A 191 -2.15 13.02 -1.71
N MET A 192 -2.15 11.82 -1.13
CA MET A 192 -3.33 10.97 -1.01
C MET A 192 -3.99 11.24 0.35
N PRO A 193 -4.96 12.16 0.43
CA PRO A 193 -5.64 12.44 1.68
C PRO A 193 -6.50 11.27 2.12
N HIS A 194 -6.42 10.97 3.41
CA HIS A 194 -7.32 10.04 4.05
C HIS A 194 -8.72 10.67 4.18
N ARG A 195 -9.77 9.88 3.96
CA ARG A 195 -11.13 10.25 4.38
C ARG A 195 -11.30 10.08 5.89
N PHE A 196 -10.87 8.93 6.41
CA PHE A 196 -10.74 8.60 7.82
C PHE A 196 -9.26 8.61 8.24
N PRO A 197 -8.83 9.59 9.05
CA PRO A 197 -7.41 9.90 9.24
C PRO A 197 -6.69 8.82 10.06
N TYR A 198 -5.38 8.68 9.82
CA TYR A 198 -4.55 7.68 10.50
C TYR A 198 -4.62 7.76 12.03
N ALA A 199 -4.66 8.96 12.60
CA ALA A 199 -4.79 9.15 14.05
C ALA A 199 -6.09 8.52 14.61
N SER A 200 -7.17 8.53 13.83
CA SER A 200 -8.44 7.91 14.17
C SER A 200 -8.42 6.39 14.00
N ILE A 201 -7.65 5.87 13.03
CA ILE A 201 -7.35 4.43 12.90
C ILE A 201 -6.59 3.95 14.14
N GLU A 202 -5.51 4.66 14.52
CA GLU A 202 -4.70 4.35 15.72
C GLU A 202 -5.53 4.38 16.99
N LEU A 203 -6.34 5.43 17.19
CA LEU A 203 -7.27 5.54 18.31
C LEU A 203 -8.25 4.37 18.33
N SER A 204 -8.80 3.99 17.18
CA SER A 204 -9.80 2.94 17.07
C SER A 204 -9.25 1.57 17.43
N VAL A 205 -8.03 1.26 16.98
CA VAL A 205 -7.33 0.04 17.39
C VAL A 205 -6.94 0.11 18.87
N GLY A 206 -6.56 1.29 19.37
CA GLY A 206 -6.28 1.53 20.79
C GLY A 206 -7.46 1.23 21.72
N LEU A 207 -8.67 1.67 21.35
CA LEU A 207 -9.91 1.37 22.07
C LEU A 207 -10.18 -0.14 22.12
N TYR A 208 -9.94 -0.84 21.01
CA TYR A 208 -10.05 -2.29 20.98
C TYR A 208 -9.03 -2.97 21.89
N ILE A 209 -7.72 -2.73 21.72
CA ILE A 209 -6.69 -3.47 22.47
C ILE A 209 -6.70 -3.18 23.98
N SER A 210 -7.19 -1.99 24.39
CA SER A 210 -7.37 -1.65 25.80
C SER A 210 -8.60 -2.32 26.45
N GLY A 211 -9.48 -2.94 25.64
CA GLY A 211 -10.73 -3.53 26.12
C GLY A 211 -11.87 -2.54 26.31
N ALA A 212 -11.69 -1.26 25.92
CA ALA A 212 -12.78 -0.29 25.90
C ALA A 212 -13.85 -0.64 24.85
N GLU A 213 -13.45 -1.39 23.82
CA GLU A 213 -14.32 -1.87 22.75
C GLU A 213 -14.10 -3.36 22.45
N ASP A 214 -15.15 -4.01 21.95
CA ASP A 214 -15.22 -5.43 21.63
C ASP A 214 -14.98 -5.71 20.13
N ASN A 215 -15.09 -6.99 19.75
CA ASN A 215 -14.91 -7.42 18.36
C ASN A 215 -15.96 -6.78 17.44
N VAL A 216 -17.20 -6.63 17.91
CA VAL A 216 -18.29 -6.01 17.11
C VAL A 216 -17.92 -4.58 16.73
N ALA A 217 -17.35 -3.81 17.66
CA ALA A 217 -16.88 -2.47 17.36
C ALA A 217 -15.72 -2.47 16.34
N LEU A 218 -14.74 -3.37 16.50
CA LEU A 218 -13.61 -3.54 15.57
C LEU A 218 -14.08 -3.88 14.16
N GLU A 219 -14.91 -4.91 14.02
CA GLU A 219 -15.50 -5.36 12.75
C GLU A 219 -16.34 -4.26 12.10
N ARG A 220 -17.10 -3.48 12.90
CA ARG A 220 -17.97 -2.44 12.37
C ARG A 220 -17.19 -1.30 11.70
N TRP A 221 -16.18 -0.74 12.35
CA TRP A 221 -15.44 0.39 11.76
C TRP A 221 -14.52 -0.08 10.62
N THR A 222 -13.91 -1.27 10.75
CA THR A 222 -13.10 -1.85 9.67
C THR A 222 -13.95 -2.25 8.47
N GLY A 223 -15.17 -2.74 8.71
CA GLY A 223 -16.15 -3.06 7.68
C GLY A 223 -16.57 -1.86 6.84
N ARG A 224 -16.55 -0.65 7.41
CA ARG A 224 -16.79 0.60 6.65
C ARG A 224 -15.65 0.90 5.68
N LEU A 225 -14.38 0.73 6.09
CA LEU A 225 -13.24 0.86 5.19
C LEU A 225 -13.24 -0.22 4.08
N TYR A 226 -13.67 -1.43 4.44
CA TYR A 226 -13.86 -2.54 3.50
C TYR A 226 -14.91 -2.17 2.45
N LYS A 227 -16.09 -1.72 2.87
CA LYS A 227 -17.20 -1.35 1.98
C LYS A 227 -16.88 -0.16 1.09
N ALA A 228 -16.25 0.88 1.63
CA ALA A 228 -15.76 2.01 0.84
C ALA A 228 -14.84 1.56 -0.29
N THR A 229 -14.00 0.55 -0.03
CA THR A 229 -13.06 0.01 -1.02
C THR A 229 -13.75 -0.85 -2.07
N GLU A 230 -14.75 -1.66 -1.68
CA GLU A 230 -15.59 -2.41 -2.64
C GLU A 230 -16.35 -1.48 -3.58
N GLU A 231 -17.03 -0.47 -3.03
CA GLU A 231 -17.84 0.45 -3.83
C GLU A 231 -16.97 1.33 -4.74
N ARG A 232 -15.81 1.79 -4.26
CA ARG A 232 -14.84 2.48 -5.11
C ARG A 232 -14.40 1.60 -6.27
N ARG A 233 -14.09 0.32 -6.03
CA ARG A 233 -13.75 -0.63 -7.09
C ARG A 233 -14.86 -0.73 -8.13
N ASP A 234 -16.12 -0.84 -7.69
CA ASP A 234 -17.24 -1.06 -8.60
C ASP A 234 -17.51 0.16 -9.50
N ILE A 235 -17.16 1.36 -9.04
CA ILE A 235 -17.22 2.60 -9.84
C ILE A 235 -16.01 2.73 -10.76
N THR A 236 -14.79 2.45 -10.29
CA THR A 236 -13.56 2.70 -11.06
C THR A 236 -13.29 1.61 -12.11
N LEU A 237 -13.51 0.33 -11.76
CA LEU A 237 -13.11 -0.81 -12.61
C LEU A 237 -13.72 -0.79 -14.03
N PRO A 238 -15.00 -0.42 -14.22
CA PRO A 238 -15.60 -0.33 -15.57
C PRO A 238 -14.97 0.76 -16.45
N GLN A 239 -14.34 1.77 -15.84
CA GLN A 239 -13.79 2.93 -16.53
C GLN A 239 -12.33 2.72 -16.98
N ILE A 240 -11.60 1.80 -16.35
CA ILE A 240 -10.24 1.43 -16.76
C ILE A 240 -10.32 0.71 -18.10
N THR A 241 -9.76 1.27 -19.17
CA THR A 241 -9.87 0.69 -20.53
C THR A 241 -8.79 -0.33 -20.85
N ASP A 242 -7.57 -0.13 -20.34
CA ASP A 242 -6.45 -1.05 -20.52
C ASP A 242 -6.68 -2.37 -19.76
N SER A 243 -6.49 -3.50 -20.45
CA SER A 243 -6.80 -4.81 -19.87
C SER A 243 -5.83 -5.25 -18.78
N ASP A 244 -4.54 -4.91 -18.92
CA ASP A 244 -3.51 -5.32 -17.97
C ASP A 244 -3.61 -4.48 -16.70
N GLU A 245 -3.87 -3.17 -16.84
CA GLU A 245 -4.15 -2.27 -15.73
C GLU A 245 -5.43 -2.67 -14.99
N ARG A 246 -6.50 -2.99 -15.72
CA ARG A 246 -7.76 -3.46 -15.12
C ARG A 246 -7.54 -4.74 -14.30
N ALA A 247 -6.80 -5.70 -14.85
CA ALA A 247 -6.46 -6.95 -14.16
C ALA A 247 -5.59 -6.70 -12.92
N TYR A 248 -4.60 -5.81 -13.03
CA TYR A 248 -3.77 -5.39 -11.91
C TYR A 248 -4.61 -4.74 -10.80
N TYR A 249 -5.42 -3.73 -11.15
CA TYR A 249 -6.28 -3.02 -10.21
C TYR A 249 -7.21 -3.98 -9.46
N GLN A 250 -7.89 -4.87 -10.20
CA GLN A 250 -8.76 -5.89 -9.60
C GLN A 250 -8.00 -6.81 -8.63
N LYS A 251 -6.81 -7.29 -9.01
CA LYS A 251 -5.98 -8.15 -8.15
C LYS A 251 -5.56 -7.43 -6.87
N GLN A 252 -5.10 -6.19 -6.97
CA GLN A 252 -4.59 -5.47 -5.80
C GLN A 252 -5.70 -5.04 -4.85
N ILE A 253 -6.87 -4.65 -5.35
CA ILE A 253 -8.03 -4.37 -4.49
C ILE A 253 -8.45 -5.63 -3.72
N ALA A 254 -8.53 -6.78 -4.40
CA ALA A 254 -8.83 -8.05 -3.74
C ALA A 254 -7.81 -8.37 -2.63
N ALA A 255 -6.52 -8.16 -2.91
CA ALA A 255 -5.47 -8.36 -1.92
C ALA A 255 -5.59 -7.42 -0.70
N GLN A 256 -5.94 -6.14 -0.89
CA GLN A 256 -6.18 -5.22 0.23
C GLN A 256 -7.36 -5.65 1.10
N LEU A 257 -8.47 -6.06 0.47
CA LEU A 257 -9.66 -6.53 1.15
C LEU A 257 -9.38 -7.82 1.96
N ASP A 258 -8.67 -8.77 1.37
CA ASP A 258 -8.28 -10.01 2.05
C ASP A 258 -7.31 -9.73 3.21
N GLU A 259 -6.35 -8.82 3.03
CA GLU A 259 -5.39 -8.45 4.06
C GLU A 259 -6.06 -7.75 5.26
N LEU A 260 -6.99 -6.83 5.03
CA LEU A 260 -7.74 -6.18 6.12
C LEU A 260 -8.51 -7.23 6.95
N ARG A 261 -9.20 -8.17 6.29
CA ARG A 261 -9.92 -9.25 6.97
C ARG A 261 -8.97 -10.15 7.77
N ALA A 262 -7.86 -10.56 7.16
CA ALA A 262 -6.85 -11.39 7.82
C ALA A 262 -6.27 -10.68 9.06
N ALA A 263 -5.93 -9.40 8.93
CA ALA A 263 -5.37 -8.61 10.03
C ALA A 263 -6.36 -8.44 11.19
N VAL A 264 -7.66 -8.24 10.90
CA VAL A 264 -8.72 -8.23 11.94
C VAL A 264 -8.77 -9.57 12.66
N VAL A 265 -8.90 -10.69 11.94
CA VAL A 265 -8.99 -12.03 12.54
C VAL A 265 -7.77 -12.36 13.40
N GLN A 266 -6.58 -11.95 12.96
CA GLN A 266 -5.36 -12.18 13.71
C GLN A 266 -5.29 -11.34 14.97
N LEU A 267 -5.68 -10.07 14.90
CA LEU A 267 -5.73 -9.20 16.07
C LEU A 267 -6.73 -9.72 17.10
N GLU A 268 -7.90 -10.20 16.66
CA GLU A 268 -8.89 -10.85 17.52
C GLU A 268 -8.34 -12.12 18.17
N THR A 269 -7.66 -12.96 17.38
CA THR A 269 -7.05 -14.20 17.86
C THR A 269 -5.96 -13.91 18.91
N ALA A 270 -5.08 -12.94 18.65
CA ALA A 270 -4.03 -12.54 19.58
C ALA A 270 -4.61 -12.01 20.90
N LYS A 271 -5.66 -11.17 20.82
CA LYS A 271 -6.36 -10.67 22.00
C LYS A 271 -7.04 -11.80 22.78
N ALA A 272 -7.70 -12.74 22.10
CA ALA A 272 -8.37 -13.87 22.73
C ALA A 272 -7.39 -14.82 23.46
N LYS A 273 -6.14 -14.93 22.97
CA LYS A 273 -5.05 -15.66 23.64
C LYS A 273 -4.48 -14.95 24.87
N GLY A 274 -4.89 -13.70 25.14
CA GLY A 274 -4.37 -12.90 26.24
C GLY A 274 -2.96 -12.35 26.00
N GLU A 275 -2.58 -12.17 24.73
CA GLU A 275 -1.28 -11.57 24.39
C GLU A 275 -1.20 -10.11 24.87
N ALA A 276 -0.01 -9.67 25.27
CA ALA A 276 0.23 -8.29 25.70
C ALA A 276 0.31 -7.37 24.47
N LEU A 277 -0.84 -6.86 24.04
CA LEU A 277 -0.97 -6.02 22.86
C LEU A 277 -0.69 -4.55 23.19
N THR A 278 0.12 -3.91 22.34
CA THR A 278 0.37 -2.47 22.32
C THR A 278 0.24 -1.99 20.88
N LEU A 279 0.15 -0.67 20.68
CA LEU A 279 0.19 -0.11 19.32
C LEU A 279 1.43 -0.53 18.55
N LYS A 280 2.52 -0.93 19.22
CA LYS A 280 3.78 -1.35 18.58
C LYS A 280 3.89 -2.86 18.35
N THR A 281 2.97 -3.66 18.85
CA THR A 281 3.04 -5.12 18.70
C THR A 281 2.86 -5.49 17.21
N PRO A 282 3.60 -6.47 16.65
CA PRO A 282 3.56 -6.79 15.23
C PRO A 282 2.16 -7.00 14.65
N VAL A 283 1.31 -7.78 15.34
CA VAL A 283 -0.08 -8.02 14.91
C VAL A 283 -0.92 -6.73 14.85
N VAL A 284 -0.65 -5.78 15.77
CA VAL A 284 -1.32 -4.48 15.80
C VAL A 284 -0.81 -3.58 14.68
N GLN A 285 0.50 -3.58 14.44
CA GLN A 285 1.13 -2.83 13.34
C GLN A 285 0.63 -3.31 11.98
N ARG A 286 0.48 -4.63 11.79
CA ARG A 286 -0.16 -5.22 10.60
C ARG A 286 -1.58 -4.69 10.41
N MET A 287 -2.41 -4.70 11.46
CA MET A 287 -3.76 -4.16 11.41
C MET A 287 -3.81 -2.67 11.05
N LEU A 288 -2.95 -1.86 11.69
CA LEU A 288 -2.86 -0.43 11.41
C LEU A 288 -2.47 -0.17 9.95
N LYS A 289 -1.49 -0.91 9.42
CA LYS A 289 -1.06 -0.80 8.03
C LYS A 289 -2.16 -1.22 7.05
N ALA A 290 -2.84 -2.34 7.31
CA ALA A 290 -3.93 -2.83 6.48
C ALA A 290 -5.04 -1.79 6.36
N ALA A 291 -5.49 -1.22 7.49
CA ALA A 291 -6.50 -0.16 7.50
C ALA A 291 -6.03 1.14 6.83
N ASN A 292 -4.76 1.54 7.01
CA ASN A 292 -4.18 2.74 6.41
C ASN A 292 -4.12 2.67 4.87
N ASN A 293 -3.91 1.48 4.31
CA ASN A 293 -3.72 1.31 2.86
C ASN A 293 -5.03 1.15 2.07
N MET A 294 -6.20 1.07 2.72
CA MET A 294 -7.46 0.78 2.05
C MET A 294 -7.79 1.80 0.96
N HIS A 295 -7.91 1.34 -0.29
CA HIS A 295 -8.08 2.23 -1.45
C HIS A 295 -9.35 3.09 -1.36
N GLY A 296 -10.43 2.61 -0.73
CA GLY A 296 -11.61 3.43 -0.48
C GLY A 296 -11.37 4.60 0.48
N ASN A 297 -10.31 4.55 1.30
CA ASN A 297 -9.97 5.60 2.26
C ASN A 297 -8.98 6.64 1.69
N ILE A 298 -8.16 6.24 0.70
CA ILE A 298 -7.14 7.07 0.05
C ILE A 298 -7.20 6.97 -1.49
N PRO A 299 -8.36 7.21 -2.11
CA PRO A 299 -8.55 6.88 -3.52
C PRO A 299 -7.89 7.85 -4.49
N ASP A 300 -7.70 9.10 -4.10
CA ASP A 300 -7.44 10.21 -5.03
C ASP A 300 -6.26 11.08 -4.56
N PHE A 301 -5.81 11.99 -5.43
CA PHE A 301 -4.82 13.01 -5.09
C PHE A 301 -5.47 14.38 -4.83
N GLY A 302 -4.86 15.17 -3.95
CA GLY A 302 -5.25 16.57 -3.74
C GLY A 302 -4.09 17.42 -3.19
N PRO A 303 -4.28 18.75 -3.09
CA PRO A 303 -3.22 19.70 -2.72
C PRO A 303 -2.62 19.40 -1.34
N HIS A 304 -1.32 19.18 -1.26
CA HIS A 304 -0.68 18.61 -0.08
C HIS A 304 -0.41 19.65 1.02
N SER A 305 0.52 20.57 0.79
CA SER A 305 1.14 21.36 1.85
C SER A 305 0.17 22.31 2.56
N ASP A 306 -0.69 23.00 1.79
CA ASP A 306 -1.53 24.09 2.31
C ASP A 306 -2.95 23.64 2.68
N ILE A 307 -3.42 22.52 2.11
CA ILE A 307 -4.79 22.02 2.30
C ILE A 307 -4.81 20.74 3.11
N ASN A 308 -4.23 19.65 2.58
CA ASN A 308 -4.40 18.32 3.17
C ASN A 308 -3.54 18.10 4.43
N VAL A 309 -2.35 18.70 4.54
CA VAL A 309 -1.50 18.57 5.75
C VAL A 309 -2.17 19.18 7.00
N PRO A 310 -2.67 20.44 6.97
CA PRO A 310 -3.27 21.07 8.15
C PRO A 310 -4.50 20.35 8.71
N VAL A 311 -5.22 19.60 7.88
CA VAL A 311 -6.47 18.92 8.27
C VAL A 311 -6.32 17.40 8.35
N SER A 312 -5.10 16.88 8.23
CA SER A 312 -4.78 15.44 8.17
C SER A 312 -5.21 14.58 9.37
N ASN A 313 -5.68 15.21 10.46
CA ASN A 313 -6.21 14.56 11.66
C ASN A 313 -7.74 14.71 11.83
N ARG A 314 -8.44 15.15 10.79
CA ARG A 314 -9.90 15.32 10.74
C ARG A 314 -10.53 14.39 9.71
N LEU A 315 -11.83 14.17 9.82
CA LEU A 315 -12.59 13.60 8.70
C LEU A 315 -12.51 14.57 7.53
N HIS A 316 -12.07 14.07 6.37
CA HIS A 316 -11.84 14.88 5.19
C HIS A 316 -12.68 14.37 4.05
N VAL A 317 -13.69 15.14 3.65
CA VAL A 317 -14.69 14.68 2.68
C VAL A 317 -14.35 15.12 1.26
N HIS A 318 -14.87 14.33 0.33
CA HIS A 318 -14.92 14.59 -1.09
C HIS A 318 -16.31 14.23 -1.58
N VAL A 319 -16.94 15.12 -2.33
CA VAL A 319 -18.25 14.95 -2.94
C VAL A 319 -18.10 14.88 -4.46
N LEU A 320 -18.98 14.12 -5.12
CA LEU A 320 -18.97 13.97 -6.56
C LEU A 320 -19.90 15.03 -7.15
N ARG A 321 -19.34 15.94 -7.94
CA ARG A 321 -20.12 16.96 -8.65
C ARG A 321 -20.96 16.29 -9.76
N PRO A 322 -22.30 16.37 -9.72
CA PRO A 322 -23.19 15.89 -10.79
C PRO A 322 -22.91 16.58 -12.13
N ASP A 323 -23.22 15.90 -13.24
CA ASP A 323 -23.06 16.46 -14.60
C ASP A 323 -23.97 17.67 -14.84
N ASP A 324 -25.12 17.72 -14.17
CA ASP A 324 -26.12 18.78 -14.21
C ASP A 324 -26.00 19.77 -13.04
N TRP A 325 -24.82 19.86 -12.42
CA TRP A 325 -24.58 20.76 -11.29
C TRP A 325 -24.92 22.23 -11.61
N ASP A 326 -25.86 22.79 -10.86
CA ASP A 326 -26.27 24.19 -10.87
C ASP A 326 -26.18 24.76 -9.45
N SER A 327 -25.29 25.74 -9.25
CA SER A 327 -25.10 26.38 -7.95
C SER A 327 -26.25 27.29 -7.54
N ASP A 328 -27.15 27.63 -8.48
CA ASP A 328 -28.34 28.44 -8.21
C ASP A 328 -29.57 27.57 -7.86
N ASP A 329 -29.43 26.24 -7.87
CA ASP A 329 -30.48 25.29 -7.49
C ASP A 329 -30.31 24.85 -6.03
N ASP A 330 -31.09 25.46 -5.13
CA ASP A 330 -31.04 25.20 -3.69
C ASP A 330 -31.46 23.75 -3.32
N ASP A 331 -32.10 23.01 -4.23
CA ASP A 331 -32.52 21.62 -4.02
C ASP A 331 -31.47 20.60 -4.52
N LEU A 332 -30.36 21.05 -5.13
CA LEU A 332 -29.38 20.18 -5.75
C LEU A 332 -28.28 19.73 -4.77
N GLU A 333 -28.28 18.43 -4.46
CA GLU A 333 -27.30 17.80 -3.58
C GLU A 333 -26.23 17.01 -4.37
N ALA A 334 -25.00 17.01 -3.85
CA ALA A 334 -23.88 16.25 -4.36
C ALA A 334 -23.64 15.00 -3.49
N PRO A 335 -23.60 13.79 -4.07
CA PRO A 335 -23.34 12.59 -3.29
C PRO A 335 -21.89 12.56 -2.81
N PRO A 336 -21.63 12.15 -1.55
CA PRO A 336 -20.28 11.87 -1.09
C PRO A 336 -19.65 10.73 -1.91
N THR A 337 -18.32 10.76 -2.08
CA THR A 337 -17.62 9.56 -2.57
C THR A 337 -17.83 8.40 -1.59
N PRO A 338 -17.74 7.11 -2.01
CA PRO A 338 -17.86 5.99 -1.09
C PRO A 338 -16.94 6.10 0.14
N GLY A 339 -15.71 6.58 -0.07
CA GLY A 339 -14.77 6.85 1.02
C GLY A 339 -15.28 7.88 2.02
N SER A 340 -15.82 9.00 1.53
CA SER A 340 -16.39 10.06 2.35
C SER A 340 -17.63 9.58 3.11
N TYR A 341 -18.55 8.91 2.41
CA TYR A 341 -19.78 8.36 2.99
C TYR A 341 -19.47 7.47 4.19
N TYR A 342 -18.65 6.44 4.00
CA TYR A 342 -18.31 5.52 5.10
C TYR A 342 -17.45 6.15 6.19
N ALA A 343 -16.70 7.21 5.89
CA ALA A 343 -15.95 7.97 6.88
C ALA A 343 -16.89 8.83 7.76
N LEU A 344 -17.90 9.46 7.17
CA LEU A 344 -18.98 10.16 7.89
C LEU A 344 -19.77 9.21 8.80
N GLN A 345 -19.97 7.96 8.38
CA GLN A 345 -20.67 6.97 9.22
C GLN A 345 -19.85 6.49 10.44
N MET A 346 -18.60 6.94 10.63
CA MET A 346 -17.77 6.56 11.78
C MET A 346 -18.37 7.08 13.09
N SER A 347 -18.17 6.38 14.20
CA SER A 347 -18.69 6.89 15.49
C SER A 347 -17.92 8.15 15.93
N PRO A 348 -18.59 9.22 16.39
CA PRO A 348 -17.94 10.51 16.69
C PRO A 348 -16.74 10.44 17.64
N HIS A 349 -16.76 9.55 18.63
CA HIS A 349 -15.65 9.40 19.58
C HIS A 349 -14.33 8.93 18.93
N ARG A 350 -14.39 8.35 17.72
CA ARG A 350 -13.21 7.96 16.94
C ARG A 350 -12.57 9.13 16.20
N VAL A 351 -13.28 10.24 16.05
CA VAL A 351 -12.83 11.43 15.32
C VAL A 351 -12.92 12.63 16.27
N PRO A 352 -12.02 12.72 17.26
CA PRO A 352 -12.11 13.75 18.30
C PRO A 352 -11.95 15.17 17.77
N LYS A 353 -11.40 15.33 16.56
CA LYS A 353 -11.26 16.60 15.86
C LYS A 353 -12.40 16.86 14.87
N GLY A 354 -13.38 15.97 14.74
CA GLY A 354 -14.50 16.14 13.83
C GLY A 354 -14.13 16.27 12.36
N LEU A 355 -15.03 16.88 11.60
CA LEU A 355 -14.87 17.24 10.19
C LEU A 355 -13.88 18.39 9.97
N ALA A 356 -13.28 18.41 8.78
CA ALA A 356 -12.40 19.47 8.32
C ALA A 356 -13.17 20.73 7.94
N TYR A 357 -13.67 21.48 8.94
CA TYR A 357 -14.25 22.81 8.70
C TYR A 357 -13.16 23.87 8.49
N ASP A 358 -13.45 24.86 7.65
CA ASP A 358 -12.65 26.06 7.45
C ASP A 358 -12.55 26.89 8.75
N SER A 359 -11.82 28.00 8.71
CA SER A 359 -11.60 28.86 9.88
C SER A 359 -12.85 29.65 10.32
N GLY A 360 -13.82 29.84 9.42
CA GLY A 360 -15.16 30.34 9.75
C GLY A 360 -15.95 29.32 10.56
N GLY A 361 -15.90 28.06 10.14
CA GLY A 361 -16.83 27.02 10.58
C GLY A 361 -18.04 26.89 9.65
N ASP A 362 -17.99 27.53 8.48
CA ASP A 362 -19.11 27.66 7.55
C ASP A 362 -19.00 26.63 6.42
N PHE A 363 -17.77 26.31 5.98
CA PHE A 363 -17.54 25.37 4.88
C PHE A 363 -16.67 24.19 5.30
N LEU A 364 -16.92 23.04 4.66
CA LEU A 364 -16.01 21.91 4.72
C LEU A 364 -14.86 22.13 3.73
N VAL A 365 -13.63 21.88 4.20
CA VAL A 365 -12.43 21.80 3.38
C VAL A 365 -12.47 20.46 2.65
N GLY A 366 -12.67 20.47 1.33
CA GLY A 366 -12.65 19.30 0.46
C GLY A 366 -11.24 18.75 0.26
N THR A 367 -11.13 17.45 -0.02
CA THR A 367 -9.80 16.80 -0.19
C THR A 367 -9.05 17.28 -1.44
N ASP A 368 -9.78 17.84 -2.39
CA ASP A 368 -9.29 18.43 -3.63
C ASP A 368 -9.01 19.93 -3.52
N GLY A 369 -9.24 20.55 -2.36
CA GLY A 369 -9.03 21.98 -2.12
C GLY A 369 -10.24 22.87 -2.39
N ARG A 370 -11.40 22.30 -2.69
CA ARG A 370 -12.67 23.06 -2.80
C ARG A 370 -13.29 23.28 -1.43
N LYS A 371 -14.01 24.38 -1.25
CA LYS A 371 -14.93 24.55 -0.12
C LYS A 371 -16.27 23.94 -0.48
N ILE A 372 -16.82 23.15 0.43
CA ILE A 372 -18.09 22.45 0.24
C ILE A 372 -19.05 23.00 1.28
N ASP A 373 -20.21 23.48 0.84
CA ASP A 373 -21.31 23.79 1.75
C ASP A 373 -21.83 22.47 2.34
N PRO A 374 -21.89 22.32 3.69
CA PRO A 374 -22.46 21.13 4.31
C PRO A 374 -23.86 20.78 3.80
N ASP A 375 -24.69 21.79 3.50
CA ASP A 375 -26.09 21.62 3.08
C ASP A 375 -26.19 21.03 1.66
N TRP A 376 -25.08 21.00 0.90
CA TRP A 376 -25.03 20.36 -0.42
C TRP A 376 -24.73 18.87 -0.36
N ILE A 377 -24.48 18.27 0.80
CA ILE A 377 -24.09 16.87 0.90
C ILE A 377 -25.32 15.99 1.07
N GLN A 378 -25.56 15.12 0.09
CA GLN A 378 -26.74 14.26 0.07
C GLN A 378 -26.89 13.38 1.31
N ASP A 379 -28.09 13.40 1.91
CA ASP A 379 -28.57 12.51 2.98
C ASP A 379 -27.66 12.43 4.25
N ASP A 380 -26.81 13.44 4.51
CA ASP A 380 -25.79 13.37 5.57
C ASP A 380 -25.90 14.44 6.68
N ASP A 381 -26.92 15.31 6.71
CA ASP A 381 -27.07 16.42 7.69
C ASP A 381 -26.88 15.98 9.15
N ASP A 382 -27.68 15.01 9.60
CA ASP A 382 -27.63 14.50 10.98
C ASP A 382 -26.25 13.92 11.34
N VAL A 383 -25.53 13.40 10.35
CA VAL A 383 -24.21 12.77 10.52
C VAL A 383 -23.10 13.82 10.50
N ILE A 384 -23.20 14.82 9.63
CA ILE A 384 -22.33 15.98 9.57
C ILE A 384 -22.37 16.73 10.90
N ASP A 385 -23.56 16.99 11.43
CA ASP A 385 -23.76 17.65 12.73
C ASP A 385 -23.11 16.89 13.89
N GLN A 386 -23.21 15.55 13.89
CA GLN A 386 -22.55 14.71 14.89
C GLN A 386 -21.02 14.81 14.84
N HIS A 387 -20.46 15.16 13.69
CA HIS A 387 -19.03 15.33 13.48
C HIS A 387 -18.57 16.79 13.45
N HIS A 388 -19.46 17.76 13.65
CA HIS A 388 -19.11 19.18 13.70
C HIS A 388 -18.42 19.52 15.04
N VAL A 389 -17.11 19.23 15.11
CA VAL A 389 -16.28 19.46 16.30
C VAL A 389 -15.11 20.38 15.98
N GLY A 390 -15.24 21.63 16.40
CA GLY A 390 -14.21 22.66 16.21
C GLY A 390 -13.91 22.94 14.74
N LYS A 391 -12.79 23.64 14.49
CA LYS A 391 -12.45 24.15 13.16
C LYS A 391 -10.96 24.16 12.86
N THR A 392 -10.60 24.40 11.61
CA THR A 392 -9.21 24.51 11.17
C THR A 392 -8.76 25.98 11.15
N ASN A 393 -7.53 26.23 10.70
CA ASN A 393 -7.01 27.57 10.47
C ASN A 393 -7.01 27.94 8.97
N ILE A 394 -7.62 27.11 8.12
CA ILE A 394 -7.69 27.37 6.67
C ILE A 394 -8.81 28.37 6.43
N ASP A 395 -8.48 29.55 5.93
CA ASP A 395 -9.49 30.54 5.53
C ASP A 395 -10.18 30.09 4.22
N ALA A 396 -11.50 30.23 4.14
CA ALA A 396 -12.28 29.84 2.97
C ALA A 396 -11.85 30.56 1.68
N SER A 397 -11.18 31.71 1.75
CA SER A 397 -10.62 32.40 0.58
C SER A 397 -9.43 31.68 -0.06
N TYR A 398 -8.82 30.69 0.63
CA TYR A 398 -7.78 29.82 0.07
C TYR A 398 -8.34 28.57 -0.61
N LEU A 399 -9.66 28.38 -0.59
CA LEU A 399 -10.34 27.23 -1.17
C LEU A 399 -11.00 27.62 -2.49
N GLU A 400 -10.98 26.69 -3.44
CA GLU A 400 -11.72 26.84 -4.69
C GLU A 400 -13.23 26.72 -4.44
N ASP A 401 -14.04 27.36 -5.28
CA ASP A 401 -15.49 27.13 -5.27
C ASP A 401 -15.80 25.71 -5.80
N PHE A 402 -16.89 25.14 -5.31
CA PHE A 402 -17.30 23.77 -5.62
C PHE A 402 -17.68 23.55 -7.10
#